data_AF-A0A1Y2T5K2-F1
#
_entry.id   AF-A0A1Y2T5K2-F1
#
_cell.length_a   1.000
_cell.length_b   1.000
_cell.length_c   1.000
_cell.angle_alpha   90.00
_cell.angle_beta   90.00
_cell.angle_gamma   90.00
#
_symmetry.space_group_name_H-M   'P 1'
#
loop_
_entity.id
_entity.type
_entity.pdbx_description
1 polymer ?
#
loop_
_entity_poly.entity_id
_entity_poly.type
_entity_poly.pdbx_seq_one_letter_code
_entity_poly.pdbx_strand_id
1 'polypeptide(L)'
;MLSAELVVLYGPHMRTAEMWRVAGTPLMLSEEEVRELHYPTPRGRYVCLPLEPLPSVELLQKMSSDHVRRVKERLSPTSYPGEPVAVTWFELLQ
;
A
#
# COMPACT_ATOMS: atom_id res chain seq x y z
N MET A 1 12.82 -2.49 9.86
CA MET A 1 11.80 -1.44 10.01
C MET A 1 11.41 -0.99 8.61
N LEU A 2 10.11 -1.01 8.26
CA LEU A 2 9.66 -0.21 7.13
C LEU A 2 9.81 1.26 7.55
N SER A 3 10.68 2.00 6.88
CA SER A 3 10.88 3.44 7.12
C SER A 3 9.97 4.30 6.25
N ALA A 4 8.93 3.72 5.65
CA ALA A 4 8.03 4.42 4.76
C ALA A 4 6.99 5.20 5.57
N GLU A 5 7.01 6.53 5.45
CA GLU A 5 6.02 7.41 6.08
C GLU A 5 4.70 7.45 5.30
N LEU A 6 4.73 7.05 4.03
CA LEU A 6 3.61 7.14 3.10
C LEU A 6 3.36 5.82 2.39
N VAL A 7 2.09 5.53 2.11
CA VAL A 7 1.64 4.39 1.32
C VAL A 7 0.73 4.89 0.21
N VAL A 8 0.95 4.40 -1.00
CA VAL A 8 0.06 4.63 -2.13
C VAL A 8 -0.74 3.36 -2.36
N LEU A 9 -2.05 3.44 -2.13
CA LEU A 9 -3.01 2.36 -2.35
C LEU A 9 -3.60 2.45 -3.77
N TYR A 10 -3.66 1.31 -4.44
CA TYR A 10 -4.22 1.17 -5.78
C TYR A 10 -4.90 -0.19 -5.93
N GLY A 11 -5.82 -0.30 -6.87
CA GLY A 11 -6.57 -1.54 -7.12
C GLY A 11 -7.58 -1.42 -8.25
N PRO A 12 -8.15 -2.56 -8.70
CA PRO A 12 -9.08 -2.60 -9.84
C PRO A 12 -10.41 -1.88 -9.59
N HIS A 13 -10.78 -1.70 -8.32
CA HIS A 13 -12.00 -0.99 -7.92
C HIS A 13 -11.77 0.51 -7.64
N MET A 14 -10.54 1.00 -7.84
CA MET A 14 -10.16 2.39 -7.57
C MET A 14 -9.90 3.14 -8.88
N ARG A 15 -10.61 4.25 -9.12
CA ARG A 15 -10.36 5.10 -10.30
C ARG A 15 -9.04 5.85 -10.18
N THR A 16 -8.79 6.39 -8.99
CA THR A 16 -7.58 7.12 -8.61
C THR A 16 -6.85 6.35 -7.52
N ALA A 17 -5.53 6.39 -7.53
CA ALA A 17 -4.77 5.90 -6.39
C ALA A 17 -5.00 6.83 -5.19
N GLU A 18 -4.89 6.28 -3.98
CA GLU A 18 -5.03 7.03 -2.74
C GLU A 18 -3.70 7.04 -2.00
N MET A 19 -3.40 8.15 -1.33
CA MET A 19 -2.21 8.25 -0.49
C MET A 19 -2.60 8.36 0.96
N TRP A 20 -1.93 7.56 1.77
CA TRP A 20 -2.15 7.42 3.19
C TRP A 20 -0.83 7.62 3.92
N ARG A 21 -0.91 8.17 5.14
CA ARG A 21 0.24 8.24 6.02
C ARG A 21 0.27 7.03 6.92
N VAL A 22 1.45 6.43 7.07
CA VAL A 22 1.68 5.43 8.11
C VAL A 22 1.74 6.18 9.44
N ALA A 23 0.85 5.83 10.36
CA ALA A 23 0.72 6.51 11.64
C ALA A 23 0.54 5.51 12.78
N GLY A 24 0.77 5.99 14.00
CA GLY A 24 0.62 5.17 15.21
C GLY A 24 1.68 4.09 15.36
N THR A 25 1.40 3.14 16.24
CA THR A 25 2.32 2.04 16.56
C THR A 25 1.97 0.80 15.75
N PRO A 26 2.96 0.09 15.17
CA PRO A 26 2.71 -1.18 14.51
C PRO A 26 2.01 -2.16 15.46
N LEU A 27 0.96 -2.81 14.96
CA LEU A 27 0.24 -3.86 15.66
C LEU A 27 0.75 -5.22 15.19
N MET A 28 1.00 -6.13 16.12
CA MET A 28 1.34 -7.51 15.81
C MET A 28 0.08 -8.35 15.92
N LEU A 29 -0.38 -8.90 14.80
CA LEU A 29 -1.52 -9.81 14.78
C LEU A 29 -1.06 -11.22 14.47
N SER A 30 -1.63 -12.19 15.18
CA SER A 30 -1.49 -13.61 14.92
C SER A 30 -2.30 -14.03 13.70
N GLU A 31 -2.02 -15.23 13.20
CA GLU A 31 -2.78 -15.82 12.10
C GLU A 31 -4.28 -15.96 12.43
N GLU A 32 -4.61 -16.25 13.69
CA GLU A 32 -5.99 -16.43 14.16
C GLU A 32 -6.73 -15.09 14.19
N GLU A 33 -6.15 -14.05 14.78
CA GLU A 33 -6.72 -12.69 14.78
C GLU A 33 -6.92 -12.16 13.35
N VAL A 34 -5.98 -12.41 12.44
CA VAL A 34 -6.10 -12.00 11.03
C VAL A 34 -7.15 -12.81 10.28
N ARG A 35 -7.38 -14.07 10.67
CA ARG A 35 -8.47 -14.91 10.15
C ARG A 35 -9.84 -14.37 10.57
N GLU A 36 -9.98 -13.90 11.81
CA GLU A 36 -11.22 -13.27 12.30
C GLU A 36 -11.56 -11.97 11.54
N LEU A 37 -10.54 -11.27 11.02
CA LEU A 37 -10.69 -10.12 10.13
C LEU A 37 -11.07 -10.48 8.69
N HIS A 38 -11.32 -11.76 8.39
CA HIS A 38 -11.63 -12.28 7.06
C HIS A 38 -10.56 -11.99 6.01
N TYR A 39 -9.30 -11.87 6.45
CA TYR A 39 -8.18 -11.65 5.55
C TYR A 39 -7.98 -12.86 4.63
N PRO A 40 -7.72 -12.67 3.33
CA PRO A 40 -7.55 -13.78 2.40
C PRO A 40 -6.29 -14.58 2.73
N THR A 41 -6.45 -15.88 2.97
CA THR A 41 -5.36 -16.84 3.22
C THR A 41 -4.32 -16.39 4.27
N PRO A 42 -4.72 -16.23 5.55
CA PRO A 42 -3.79 -15.84 6.62
C PRO A 42 -2.64 -16.83 6.78
N ARG A 43 -1.41 -16.33 6.97
CA ARG A 43 -0.19 -17.13 7.19
C ARG A 43 0.74 -16.47 8.20
N GLY A 44 1.04 -17.15 9.29
CA GLY A 44 2.04 -16.70 10.26
C GLY A 44 1.63 -15.41 11.00
N ARG A 45 2.63 -14.63 11.42
CA ARG A 45 2.39 -13.35 12.14
C ARG A 45 2.46 -12.17 11.18
N TYR A 46 1.58 -11.21 11.42
CA TYR A 46 1.45 -10.00 10.62
C TYR A 46 1.93 -8.78 11.40
N VAL A 47 2.68 -7.92 10.70
CA VAL A 47 2.99 -6.57 11.15
C VAL A 47 1.99 -5.64 10.47
N CYS A 48 1.02 -5.16 11.21
CA CYS A 48 -0.03 -4.27 10.72
C CYS A 48 0.35 -2.83 11.03
N LEU A 49 0.43 -1.99 10.00
CA LEU A 49 0.75 -0.57 10.11
C LEU A 49 -0.56 0.23 10.05
N PRO A 50 -0.92 0.99 11.11
CA PRO A 50 -2.09 1.85 11.04
C PRO A 50 -1.88 2.93 9.97
N LEU A 51 -2.97 3.24 9.27
CA LEU A 51 -2.99 4.26 8.23
C LEU A 51 -3.95 5.37 8.64
N GLU A 52 -3.55 6.61 8.38
CA GLU A 52 -4.44 7.77 8.52
C GLU A 52 -4.57 8.52 7.19
N PRO A 53 -5.74 9.12 6.92
CA PRO A 53 -5.94 9.91 5.72
C PRO A 53 -4.94 11.07 5.68
N LEU A 54 -4.28 11.24 4.55
CA LEU A 54 -3.50 12.45 4.30
C LEU A 54 -4.37 13.47 3.56
N PRO A 55 -4.42 14.76 3.97
CA PRO A 55 -5.17 15.78 3.25
C PRO A 55 -4.76 15.77 1.78
N SER A 56 -5.76 15.87 0.89
CA SER A 56 -5.53 15.63 -0.52
C SER A 56 -4.46 16.56 -1.10
N VAL A 57 -3.35 15.96 -1.54
CA VAL A 57 -2.32 16.69 -2.30
C VAL A 57 -2.81 16.74 -3.75
N GLU A 58 -3.01 17.95 -4.28
CA GLU A 58 -3.52 18.17 -5.65
C GLU A 58 -2.75 17.39 -6.72
N LEU A 59 -1.45 17.17 -6.49
CA LEU A 59 -0.56 16.40 -7.37
C LEU A 59 -1.03 14.94 -7.57
N LEU A 60 -1.65 14.34 -6.56
CA LEU A 60 -2.01 12.92 -6.54
C LEU A 60 -3.48 12.65 -6.85
N GLN A 61 -4.36 13.65 -6.73
CA GLN A 61 -5.77 13.51 -7.10
C GLN A 61 -5.96 13.11 -8.58
N LYS A 62 -4.93 13.27 -9.42
CA LYS A 62 -4.93 12.92 -10.84
C LYS A 62 -4.24 11.59 -11.14
N MET A 63 -3.62 10.95 -10.16
CA MET A 63 -2.89 9.70 -10.37
C MET A 63 -3.87 8.54 -10.47
N SER A 64 -3.94 7.90 -11.63
CA SER A 64 -4.82 6.75 -11.81
C SER A 64 -4.23 5.51 -11.13
N SER A 65 -5.11 4.63 -10.65
CA SER A 65 -4.72 3.31 -10.12
C SER A 65 -3.88 2.52 -11.14
N ASP A 66 -4.23 2.62 -12.43
CA ASP A 66 -3.48 2.01 -13.53
C ASP A 66 -2.06 2.56 -13.70
N HIS A 67 -1.84 3.83 -13.42
CA HIS A 67 -0.49 4.41 -13.45
C HIS A 67 0.40 3.77 -12.39
N VAL A 68 -0.09 3.70 -11.15
CA VAL A 68 0.64 3.07 -10.02
C VAL A 68 0.91 1.60 -10.32
N ARG A 69 -0.08 0.89 -10.88
CA ARG A 69 0.08 -0.50 -11.32
C ARG A 69 1.21 -0.65 -12.34
N ARG A 70 1.27 0.18 -13.38
CA ARG A 70 2.34 0.15 -14.39
C ARG A 70 3.71 0.45 -13.79
N VAL A 71 3.79 1.42 -12.86
CA VAL A 71 5.03 1.72 -12.13
C VAL A 71 5.48 0.49 -11.32
N LYS A 72 4.57 -0.14 -10.57
CA LYS A 72 4.85 -1.38 -9.83
C LYS A 72 5.36 -2.48 -10.74
N GLU A 73 4.66 -2.74 -11.85
CA GLU A 73 5.02 -3.80 -12.82
C GLU A 73 6.40 -3.55 -13.43
N ARG A 74 6.77 -2.29 -13.70
CA ARG A 74 8.09 -1.90 -14.22
C ARG A 74 9.21 -2.08 -13.19
N LEU A 75 9.00 -1.62 -11.95
CA LEU A 75 10.04 -1.62 -10.91
C LEU A 75 10.21 -2.98 -10.24
N SER A 76 9.13 -3.75 -10.14
CA SER A 76 9.11 -5.05 -9.47
C SER A 76 8.24 -6.03 -10.26
N PRO A 77 8.72 -6.50 -11.42
CA PRO A 77 7.96 -7.41 -12.30
C PRO A 77 7.70 -8.77 -11.66
N THR A 78 8.52 -9.17 -10.68
CA THR A 78 8.44 -10.48 -10.02
C THR A 78 7.71 -10.45 -8.67
N SER A 79 7.25 -9.29 -8.19
CA SER A 79 6.51 -9.23 -6.91
C SER A 79 5.10 -9.79 -7.03
N TYR A 80 4.66 -10.46 -5.97
CA TYR A 80 3.35 -11.08 -5.90
C TYR A 80 2.23 -10.02 -5.86
N PRO A 81 0.99 -10.38 -6.24
CA PRO A 81 -0.16 -9.51 -6.05
C PRO A 81 -0.32 -9.10 -4.57
N GLY A 82 -0.51 -7.80 -4.33
CA GLY A 82 -0.65 -7.24 -2.98
C GLY A 82 0.66 -7.09 -2.20
N GLU A 83 1.80 -7.52 -2.76
CA GLU A 83 3.10 -7.29 -2.14
C GLU A 83 3.46 -5.80 -2.19
N PRO A 84 3.86 -5.18 -1.06
CA PRO A 84 4.28 -3.78 -1.04
C PRO A 84 5.60 -3.61 -1.78
N VAL A 85 5.69 -2.57 -2.62
CA VAL A 85 6.90 -2.23 -3.35
C VAL A 85 7.35 -0.83 -2.91
N ALA A 86 8.60 -0.73 -2.46
CA ALA A 86 9.21 0.55 -2.14
C ALA A 86 9.56 1.29 -3.43
N VAL A 87 9.14 2.56 -3.52
CA VAL A 87 9.38 3.43 -4.68
C VAL A 87 9.74 4.83 -4.22
N THR A 88 10.44 5.57 -5.07
CA THR A 88 10.70 7.00 -4.90
C THR A 88 9.62 7.84 -5.57
N TRP A 89 9.52 9.11 -5.17
CA TRP A 89 8.66 10.09 -5.84
C TRP A 89 8.96 10.24 -7.33
N PHE A 90 10.25 10.19 -7.69
CA PHE A 90 10.66 10.30 -9.08
C PHE A 90 10.11 9.12 -9.89
N GLU A 91 10.30 7.89 -9.44
CA GLU A 91 9.83 6.70 -10.16
C GLU A 91 8.30 6.64 -10.28
N LEU A 92 7.58 7.14 -9.27
CA LEU A 92 6.13 7.20 -9.26
C LEU A 92 5.56 8.23 -10.26
N LEU A 93 6.28 9.32 -10.52
CA LEU A 93 5.85 10.42 -11.40
C LEU A 93 6.31 10.27 -12.86
N GLN A 94 7.10 9.24 -13.17
CA GLN A 94 7.48 8.84 -14.54
C GLN A 94 6.42 7.93 -15.15
#